data_AF-A0A9Q9RBR4-F1
#
_entry.id   AF-A0A9Q9RBR4-F1
#
_cell.length_a   1.000
_cell.length_b   1.000
_cell.length_c   1.000
_cell.angle_alpha   90.00
_cell.angle_beta   90.00
_cell.angle_gamma   90.00
#
_symmetry.space_group_name_H-M   'P 1'
#
loop_
_entity.id
_entity.type
_entity.pdbx_description
1 polymer ?
#
loop_
_entity_poly.entity_id
_entity_poly.type
_entity_poly.pdbx_seq_one_letter_code
_entity_poly.pdbx_strand_id
1 'polypeptide(L)'
;MAAPITSRTETLQKFLKLDQKGMIMAEYVWVDADGGTRSKSRTLPEKEYTHEDLPVWNFDGSSTNQAPGENSDVYLRPCAVYPDPFRGSPNIIVLAECWNADGTPNKFNFRHDCVKVMDQYAEDEPWFGLEQEYTLLGSDDRPYGWPAGGFPAPQGEYYCGVGTGKVVQRDIVEAHYKACL
;
A
#
# COMPACT_ATOMS: atom_id res chain seq x y z
N MET A 1 -3.42 28.30 8.69
CA MET A 1 -3.17 26.86 8.52
C MET A 1 -3.74 26.15 9.74
N ALA A 2 -4.55 25.11 9.56
CA ALA A 2 -4.95 24.27 10.69
C ALA A 2 -3.69 23.67 11.32
N ALA A 3 -3.62 23.63 12.65
CA ALA A 3 -2.51 22.97 13.32
C ALA A 3 -2.45 21.50 12.86
N PRO A 4 -1.25 20.94 12.60
CA PRO A 4 -1.14 19.55 12.20
C PRO A 4 -1.77 18.67 13.28
N ILE A 5 -2.76 17.87 12.89
CA ILE A 5 -3.37 16.86 13.78
C ILE A 5 -2.33 15.76 13.95
N THR A 6 -1.55 15.87 15.02
CA THR A 6 -0.53 14.85 15.33
C THR A 6 -1.20 13.72 16.11
N SER A 7 -1.16 12.51 15.57
CA SER A 7 -1.61 11.32 16.29
C SER A 7 -0.75 11.12 17.54
N ARG A 8 -1.37 10.75 18.67
CA ARG A 8 -0.65 10.44 19.90
C ARG A 8 -0.24 8.96 19.89
N THR A 9 0.98 8.68 19.45
CA THR A 9 1.52 7.32 19.30
C THR A 9 1.33 6.48 20.57
N GLU A 10 1.65 7.01 21.75
CA GLU A 10 1.49 6.28 23.01
C GLU A 10 0.04 5.89 23.29
N THR A 11 -0.93 6.73 22.91
CA THR A 11 -2.35 6.42 23.04
C THR A 11 -2.73 5.31 22.07
N LEU A 12 -2.33 5.41 20.80
CA LEU A 12 -2.60 4.39 19.78
C LEU A 12 -2.02 3.02 20.18
N GLN A 13 -0.79 2.99 20.69
CA GLN A 13 -0.10 1.77 21.12
C GLN A 13 -0.82 1.03 22.26
N LYS A 14 -1.64 1.70 23.07
CA LYS A 14 -2.48 1.02 24.08
C LYS A 14 -3.58 0.20 23.43
N PHE A 15 -4.17 0.70 22.35
CA PHE A 15 -5.26 0.03 21.64
C PHE A 15 -4.77 -1.07 20.70
N LEU A 16 -3.61 -0.90 20.06
CA LEU A 16 -3.00 -1.93 19.20
C LEU A 16 -2.61 -3.22 19.95
N LYS A 17 -2.51 -3.17 21.29
CA LYS A 17 -2.19 -4.33 22.14
C LYS A 17 -3.43 -5.10 22.62
N LEU A 18 -4.63 -4.64 22.27
CA LEU A 18 -5.85 -5.32 22.69
C LEU A 18 -5.95 -6.68 22.01
N ASP A 19 -6.34 -7.69 22.78
CA ASP A 19 -6.58 -9.03 22.29
C ASP A 19 -7.71 -9.04 21.25
N GLN A 20 -7.42 -9.61 20.08
CA GLN A 20 -8.34 -9.68 18.94
C GLN A 20 -9.33 -10.84 19.02
N LYS A 21 -9.29 -11.65 20.10
CA LYS A 21 -10.29 -12.68 20.42
C LYS A 21 -10.47 -13.74 19.33
N GLY A 22 -9.37 -14.21 18.74
CA GLY A 22 -9.37 -15.23 17.69
C GLY A 22 -9.83 -14.72 16.33
N MET A 23 -9.81 -13.40 16.13
CA MET A 23 -10.13 -12.74 14.87
C MET A 23 -8.90 -11.99 14.34
N ILE A 24 -8.86 -11.77 13.03
CA ILE A 24 -7.85 -10.96 12.35
C ILE A 24 -8.51 -9.83 11.57
N MET A 25 -7.73 -8.77 11.33
CA MET A 25 -8.04 -7.73 10.36
C MET A 25 -7.31 -8.05 9.06
N ALA A 26 -8.06 -8.15 7.97
CA ALA A 26 -7.54 -8.30 6.62
C ALA A 26 -7.71 -6.99 5.86
N GLU A 27 -6.61 -6.30 5.56
CA GLU A 27 -6.58 -5.05 4.80
C GLU A 27 -6.54 -5.35 3.31
N TYR A 28 -7.67 -5.17 2.62
CA TYR A 28 -7.70 -5.31 1.17
C TYR A 28 -7.15 -4.03 0.54
N VAL A 29 -6.13 -4.18 -0.29
CA VAL A 29 -5.43 -3.10 -0.99
C VAL A 29 -5.61 -3.29 -2.50
N TRP A 30 -5.93 -2.21 -3.21
CA TRP A 30 -6.08 -2.20 -4.66
C TRP A 30 -5.61 -0.88 -5.29
N VAL A 31 -5.50 -0.87 -6.62
CA VAL A 31 -5.12 0.30 -7.41
C VAL A 31 -6.38 0.94 -8.01
N ASP A 32 -6.53 2.26 -7.84
CA ASP A 32 -7.61 3.04 -8.43
C ASP A 32 -7.34 3.43 -9.89
N ALA A 33 -8.26 4.18 -10.50
CA ALA A 33 -8.15 4.61 -11.89
C ALA A 33 -6.96 5.53 -12.18
N ASP A 34 -6.45 6.23 -11.15
CA ASP A 34 -5.36 7.20 -11.26
C ASP A 34 -4.00 6.56 -10.93
N GLY A 35 -3.97 5.24 -10.70
CA GLY A 35 -2.77 4.52 -10.26
C GLY A 35 -2.48 4.68 -8.77
N GLY A 36 -3.38 5.32 -8.01
CA GLY A 36 -3.27 5.47 -6.57
C GLY A 36 -3.63 4.19 -5.82
N THR A 37 -3.08 4.03 -4.63
CA THR A 37 -3.43 2.91 -3.73
C THR A 37 -4.65 3.26 -2.89
N ARG A 38 -5.60 2.33 -2.78
CA ARG A 38 -6.77 2.39 -1.90
C ARG A 38 -6.80 1.15 -1.02
N SER A 39 -7.40 1.27 0.16
CA SER A 39 -7.55 0.11 1.04
C SER A 39 -8.78 0.18 1.95
N LYS A 40 -9.21 -0.98 2.44
CA LYS A 40 -10.16 -1.11 3.56
C LYS A 40 -10.05 -2.47 4.25
N SER A 41 -10.39 -2.52 5.53
CA SER A 41 -10.27 -3.74 6.34
C SER A 41 -11.59 -4.48 6.53
N ARG A 42 -11.53 -5.81 6.54
CA ARG A 42 -12.60 -6.69 7.07
C ARG A 42 -12.08 -7.58 8.19
N THR A 43 -13.00 -8.06 9.01
CA THR A 43 -12.71 -9.05 10.05
C THR A 43 -12.85 -10.48 9.48
N LEU A 44 -11.90 -11.35 9.80
CA LEU A 44 -11.91 -12.78 9.44
C LEU A 44 -11.53 -13.63 10.66
N PRO A 45 -11.94 -14.91 10.72
CA PRO A 45 -11.42 -15.83 11.73
C PRO A 45 -9.90 -16.00 11.61
N GLU A 46 -9.21 -16.10 12.75
CA GLU A 46 -7.77 -16.34 12.78
C GLU A 46 -7.42 -17.73 12.23
N LYS A 47 -6.66 -17.74 11.15
CA LYS A 47 -6.02 -18.91 10.53
C LYS A 47 -4.97 -18.42 9.51
N GLU A 48 -4.20 -19.36 8.96
CA GLU A 48 -3.40 -19.09 7.76
C GLU A 48 -4.33 -18.96 6.54
N TYR A 49 -4.10 -17.94 5.72
CA TYR A 49 -4.85 -17.67 4.49
C TYR A 49 -3.90 -17.68 3.30
N THR A 50 -4.27 -18.41 2.25
CA THR A 50 -3.84 -18.12 0.89
C THR A 50 -4.80 -17.12 0.24
N HIS A 51 -4.44 -16.58 -0.92
CA HIS A 51 -5.35 -15.67 -1.64
C HIS A 51 -6.64 -16.39 -2.11
N GLU A 52 -6.59 -17.71 -2.33
CA GLU A 52 -7.75 -18.53 -2.73
C GLU A 52 -8.75 -18.75 -1.59
N ASP A 53 -8.29 -18.74 -0.33
CA ASP A 53 -9.13 -18.85 0.86
C ASP A 53 -9.96 -17.58 1.13
N LEU A 54 -9.54 -16.45 0.56
CA LEU A 54 -10.05 -15.14 0.92
C LEU A 54 -11.32 -14.79 0.13
N PRO A 55 -12.35 -14.26 0.80
CA PRO A 55 -13.60 -13.91 0.14
C PRO A 55 -13.39 -12.77 -0.85
N VAL A 56 -14.04 -12.87 -2.01
CA VAL A 56 -14.24 -11.73 -2.90
C VAL A 56 -14.98 -10.63 -2.14
N TRP A 57 -14.59 -9.39 -2.38
CA TRP A 57 -15.26 -8.22 -1.83
C TRP A 57 -15.62 -7.25 -2.95
N ASN A 58 -16.13 -6.07 -2.60
CA ASN A 58 -16.50 -5.03 -3.55
C ASN A 58 -16.26 -3.67 -2.92
N PHE A 59 -16.24 -2.60 -3.70
CA PHE A 59 -16.25 -1.22 -3.26
C PHE A 59 -17.02 -0.36 -4.26
N ASP A 60 -17.29 0.89 -3.87
CA ASP A 60 -17.91 1.88 -4.74
C ASP A 60 -16.86 2.45 -5.71
N GLY A 61 -16.89 1.94 -6.94
CA GLY A 61 -16.04 2.35 -8.05
C GLY A 61 -16.27 3.78 -8.52
N SER A 62 -17.43 4.38 -8.23
CA SER A 62 -17.70 5.77 -8.61
C SER A 62 -16.83 6.76 -7.83
N SER A 63 -16.51 6.42 -6.58
CA SER A 63 -15.61 7.19 -5.70
C SER A 63 -14.11 7.06 -6.06
N THR A 64 -13.80 6.29 -7.10
CA THR A 64 -12.41 5.97 -7.54
C THR A 64 -12.25 6.05 -9.06
N ASN A 65 -13.25 6.59 -9.78
CA ASN A 65 -13.29 6.67 -11.25
C ASN A 65 -13.20 5.31 -11.97
N GLN A 66 -13.59 4.22 -11.31
CA GLN A 66 -13.54 2.85 -11.84
C GLN A 66 -14.89 2.33 -12.35
N ALA A 67 -16.00 3.02 -12.02
CA ALA A 67 -17.34 2.67 -12.46
C ALA A 67 -18.26 3.91 -12.51
N PRO A 68 -19.32 3.92 -13.33
CA PRO A 68 -20.33 4.98 -13.32
C PRO A 68 -21.20 4.94 -12.06
N GLY A 69 -21.89 6.04 -11.75
CA GLY A 69 -22.72 6.15 -10.54
C GLY A 69 -23.94 5.22 -10.52
N GLU A 70 -24.57 4.93 -11.68
CA GLU A 70 -25.75 4.05 -11.73
C GLU A 70 -25.44 2.55 -11.55
N ASN A 71 -24.18 2.14 -11.72
CA ASN A 71 -23.72 0.77 -11.51
C ASN A 71 -22.28 0.81 -11.02
N SER A 72 -22.11 1.15 -9.74
CA SER A 72 -20.82 1.52 -9.19
C SER A 72 -20.04 0.38 -8.54
N ASP A 73 -20.62 -0.81 -8.41
CA ASP A 73 -19.94 -1.94 -7.78
C ASP A 73 -18.73 -2.42 -8.61
N VAL A 74 -17.55 -2.36 -7.98
CA VAL A 74 -16.31 -2.97 -8.48
C VAL A 74 -15.87 -4.03 -7.48
N TYR A 75 -15.55 -5.22 -7.98
CA TYR A 75 -15.20 -6.39 -7.19
C TYR A 75 -13.70 -6.49 -6.97
N LEU A 76 -13.32 -6.85 -5.75
CA LEU A 76 -11.95 -7.13 -5.32
C LEU A 76 -11.74 -8.64 -5.27
N ARG A 77 -10.91 -9.15 -6.18
CA ARG A 77 -10.49 -10.56 -6.18
C ARG A 77 -9.08 -10.66 -5.58
N PRO A 78 -8.91 -11.30 -4.41
CA PRO A 78 -7.59 -11.48 -3.80
C PRO A 78 -6.61 -12.18 -4.74
N CYS A 79 -5.37 -11.72 -4.74
CA CYS A 79 -4.32 -12.27 -5.61
C CYS A 79 -2.96 -12.45 -4.92
N ALA A 80 -2.75 -11.82 -3.76
CA ALA A 80 -1.61 -12.10 -2.89
C ALA A 80 -1.94 -11.76 -1.43
N VAL A 81 -1.24 -12.39 -0.50
CA VAL A 81 -1.40 -12.21 0.95
C VAL A 81 -0.04 -11.96 1.58
N TYR A 82 0.03 -10.97 2.47
CA TYR A 82 1.24 -10.58 3.20
C TYR A 82 0.91 -10.39 4.68
N PRO A 83 1.87 -10.59 5.61
CA PRO A 83 1.71 -10.13 6.98
C PRO A 83 1.47 -8.62 7.04
N ASP A 84 0.65 -8.15 7.98
CA ASP A 84 0.42 -6.71 8.21
C ASP A 84 1.47 -6.17 9.21
N PRO A 85 2.48 -5.39 8.78
CA PRO A 85 3.51 -4.87 9.68
C PRO A 85 3.02 -3.72 10.58
N PHE A 86 1.84 -3.16 10.30
CA PHE A 86 1.27 -2.03 11.05
C PHE A 86 0.45 -2.50 12.23
N ARG A 87 -0.32 -3.58 12.04
CA ARG A 87 -1.16 -4.20 13.08
C ARG A 87 -0.47 -5.38 13.75
N GLY A 88 0.57 -5.94 13.14
CA GLY A 88 1.29 -7.11 13.61
C GLY A 88 0.50 -8.42 13.43
N SER A 89 1.17 -9.53 13.70
CA SER A 89 0.55 -10.87 13.64
C SER A 89 -0.66 -10.98 14.59
N PRO A 90 -1.76 -11.63 14.18
CA PRO A 90 -1.94 -12.45 12.97
C PRO A 90 -2.62 -11.70 11.80
N ASN A 91 -2.59 -10.36 11.80
CA ASN A 91 -3.25 -9.56 10.77
C ASN A 91 -2.54 -9.63 9.42
N ILE A 92 -3.28 -9.40 8.34
CA ILE A 92 -2.80 -9.57 6.97
C ILE A 92 -3.15 -8.38 6.07
N ILE A 93 -2.30 -8.14 5.08
CA ILE A 93 -2.58 -7.32 3.91
C ILE A 93 -2.93 -8.25 2.75
N VAL A 94 -3.98 -7.91 2.02
CA VAL A 94 -4.51 -8.65 0.87
C VAL A 94 -4.42 -7.76 -0.35
N LEU A 95 -3.53 -8.08 -1.28
CA LEU A 95 -3.52 -7.42 -2.58
C LEU A 95 -4.67 -8.01 -3.41
N ALA A 96 -5.48 -7.16 -4.03
CA ALA A 96 -6.61 -7.57 -4.82
C ALA A 96 -6.64 -6.90 -6.20
N GLU A 97 -7.12 -7.65 -7.18
CA GLU A 97 -7.46 -7.13 -8.50
C GLU A 97 -8.88 -6.57 -8.56
N CYS A 98 -9.09 -5.58 -9.43
CA CYS A 98 -10.41 -5.00 -9.67
C CYS A 98 -11.12 -5.66 -10.86
N TRP A 99 -12.40 -5.96 -10.67
CA TRP A 99 -13.28 -6.62 -11.64
C TRP A 99 -14.63 -5.89 -11.72
N ASN A 100 -15.17 -5.76 -12.93
CA ASN A 100 -16.49 -5.16 -13.14
C ASN A 100 -17.60 -6.13 -12.69
N ALA A 101 -18.80 -5.59 -12.49
CA ALA A 101 -19.97 -6.37 -12.08
C ALA A 101 -20.42 -7.44 -13.11
N ASP A 102 -20.09 -7.24 -14.39
CA ASP A 102 -20.32 -8.23 -15.45
C ASP A 102 -19.29 -9.37 -15.47
N GLY A 103 -18.32 -9.35 -14.55
CA GLY A 103 -17.27 -10.35 -14.44
C GLY A 103 -16.08 -10.12 -15.36
N THR A 104 -16.03 -9.02 -16.12
CA THR A 104 -14.86 -8.63 -16.91
C THR A 104 -13.79 -7.94 -16.04
N PRO A 105 -12.50 -8.01 -16.42
CA PRO A 105 -11.46 -7.24 -15.73
C PRO A 105 -11.79 -5.75 -15.78
N ASN A 106 -11.60 -5.05 -14.65
CA ASN A 106 -11.75 -3.59 -14.67
C ASN A 106 -10.69 -2.99 -15.61
N LYS A 107 -11.01 -1.85 -16.26
CA LYS A 107 -10.13 -1.22 -17.26
C LYS A 107 -8.71 -0.94 -16.75
N PHE A 108 -8.55 -0.72 -15.44
CA PHE A 108 -7.27 -0.41 -14.80
C PHE A 108 -6.58 -1.64 -14.19
N ASN A 109 -7.12 -2.84 -14.40
CA ASN A 109 -6.53 -4.10 -13.94
C ASN A 109 -5.47 -4.60 -14.94
N PHE A 110 -4.28 -4.00 -14.90
CA PHE A 110 -3.15 -4.43 -15.74
C PHE A 110 -2.53 -5.75 -15.29
N ARG A 111 -2.76 -6.17 -14.04
CA ARG A 111 -2.28 -7.47 -13.53
C ARG A 111 -2.90 -8.62 -14.33
N HIS A 112 -4.18 -8.51 -14.69
CA HIS A 112 -4.86 -9.55 -15.45
C HIS A 112 -4.16 -9.91 -16.76
N ASP A 113 -3.71 -8.92 -17.52
CA ASP A 113 -2.99 -9.16 -18.78
C ASP A 113 -1.53 -9.56 -18.54
N CYS A 114 -0.89 -9.01 -17.51
CA CYS A 114 0.45 -9.43 -17.08
C CYS A 114 0.51 -10.92 -16.76
N VAL A 115 -0.46 -11.44 -16.00
CA VAL A 115 -0.55 -12.87 -15.64
C VAL A 115 -0.58 -13.76 -16.89
N LYS A 116 -1.36 -13.41 -17.91
CA LYS A 116 -1.41 -14.19 -19.16
C LYS A 116 -0.05 -14.31 -19.84
N VAL A 117 0.72 -13.21 -19.85
CA VAL A 117 2.06 -13.19 -20.45
C VAL A 117 3.04 -13.99 -19.59
N MET A 118 3.02 -13.82 -18.26
CA MET A 118 3.89 -14.57 -17.36
C MET A 118 3.61 -16.07 -17.42
N ASP A 119 2.35 -16.49 -17.51
CA ASP A 119 1.96 -17.89 -17.65
C ASP A 119 2.44 -18.48 -18.98
N GLN A 120 2.37 -17.70 -20.08
CA GLN A 120 2.83 -18.13 -21.39
C GLN A 120 4.34 -18.40 -21.44
N TYR A 121 5.14 -17.64 -20.69
CA TYR A 121 6.60 -17.74 -20.67
C TYR A 121 7.13 -18.26 -19.32
N ALA A 122 6.31 -19.03 -18.59
CA ALA A 122 6.68 -19.55 -17.28
C ALA A 122 7.93 -20.45 -17.33
N GLU A 123 8.18 -21.15 -18.44
CA GLU A 123 9.37 -22.01 -18.62
C GLU A 123 10.69 -21.22 -18.70
N ASP A 124 10.65 -19.93 -19.06
CA ASP A 124 11.84 -19.08 -19.15
C ASP A 124 12.29 -18.53 -17.79
N GLU A 125 11.49 -18.73 -16.73
CA GLU A 125 11.72 -18.24 -15.37
C GLU A 125 12.17 -16.75 -15.33
N PRO A 126 11.41 -15.80 -15.91
CA PRO A 126 11.85 -14.42 -16.06
C PRO A 126 12.00 -13.70 -14.71
N TRP A 127 13.11 -12.99 -14.52
CA TRP A 127 13.41 -12.24 -13.29
C TRP A 127 13.37 -10.73 -13.51
N PHE A 128 12.84 -10.02 -12.52
CA PHE A 128 12.72 -8.56 -12.52
C PHE A 128 13.25 -7.98 -11.21
N GLY A 129 14.04 -6.91 -11.31
CA GLY A 129 14.43 -6.04 -10.20
C GLY A 129 13.98 -4.62 -10.51
N LEU A 130 13.32 -3.97 -9.55
CA LEU A 130 12.79 -2.62 -9.71
C LEU A 130 13.42 -1.68 -8.68
N GLU A 131 13.89 -0.53 -9.13
CA GLU A 131 14.49 0.52 -8.30
C GLU A 131 13.49 1.66 -8.12
N GLN A 132 12.69 1.60 -7.05
CA GLN A 132 11.69 2.63 -6.77
C GLN A 132 12.31 3.84 -6.07
N GLU A 133 12.60 4.90 -6.84
CA GLU A 133 12.93 6.21 -6.28
C GLU A 133 11.68 6.93 -5.75
N TYR A 134 11.85 7.71 -4.69
CA TYR A 134 10.82 8.61 -4.15
C TYR A 134 11.46 9.79 -3.41
N THR A 135 10.71 10.88 -3.28
CA THR A 135 11.11 12.07 -2.51
C THR A 135 10.13 12.29 -1.36
N LEU A 136 10.65 12.49 -0.15
CA LEU A 136 9.83 12.80 1.03
C LEU A 136 9.49 14.29 1.03
N LEU A 137 8.19 14.61 1.03
CA LEU A 137 7.69 15.98 1.09
C LEU A 137 7.10 16.29 2.46
N GLY A 138 7.21 17.54 2.89
CA GLY A 138 6.45 18.10 4.01
C GLY A 138 5.02 18.46 3.59
N SER A 139 4.22 18.91 4.56
CA SER A 139 2.84 19.35 4.31
C SER A 139 2.71 20.63 3.50
N ASP A 140 3.83 21.29 3.21
CA ASP A 140 3.95 22.47 2.36
C ASP A 140 4.37 22.12 0.92
N ASP A 141 4.30 20.83 0.55
CA ASP A 141 4.74 20.27 -0.73
C ASP A 141 6.22 20.54 -1.05
N ARG A 142 7.05 20.84 -0.04
CA ARG A 142 8.49 21.01 -0.19
C ARG A 142 9.24 19.77 0.28
N PRO A 143 10.41 19.45 -0.29
CA PRO A 143 11.20 18.33 0.20
C PRO A 143 11.55 18.49 1.68
N TYR A 144 11.35 17.41 2.45
CA TYR A 144 11.54 17.45 3.89
C TYR A 144 12.99 17.83 4.23
N GLY A 145 13.17 18.73 5.20
CA GLY A 145 14.48 19.20 5.66
C GLY A 145 15.14 20.24 4.77
N TRP A 146 14.52 20.67 3.66
CA TRP A 146 14.99 21.83 2.91
C TRP A 146 14.84 23.13 3.71
N PRO A 147 15.72 24.12 3.52
CA PRO A 147 15.55 25.45 4.11
C PRO A 147 14.21 26.08 3.71
N ALA A 148 13.56 26.74 4.67
CA ALA A 148 12.33 27.48 4.41
C ALA A 148 12.56 28.54 3.31
N GLY A 149 11.79 28.47 2.23
CA GLY A 149 11.92 29.40 1.09
C GLY A 149 13.24 29.30 0.30
N GLY A 150 14.08 28.29 0.54
CA GLY A 150 15.40 28.17 -0.07
C GLY A 150 15.74 26.76 -0.56
N PHE A 151 16.97 26.58 -1.02
CA PHE A 151 17.50 25.31 -1.50
C PHE A 151 18.64 24.85 -0.57
N PRO A 152 18.88 23.54 -0.44
CA PRO A 152 20.09 23.04 0.22
C PRO A 152 21.33 23.35 -0.65
N ALA A 153 22.50 22.94 -0.20
CA ALA A 153 23.72 23.02 -1.01
C ALA A 153 23.58 22.21 -2.32
N PRO A 154 24.42 22.47 -3.34
CA PRO A 154 24.43 21.68 -4.58
C PRO A 154 24.56 20.17 -4.34
N GLN A 155 24.13 19.38 -5.33
CA GLN A 155 24.23 17.92 -5.28
C GLN A 155 25.68 17.44 -5.14
N GLY A 156 25.87 16.35 -4.39
CA GLY A 156 27.17 15.70 -4.19
C GLY A 156 27.21 14.86 -2.91
N GLU A 157 26.98 15.50 -1.76
CA GLU A 157 27.11 14.87 -0.43
C GLU A 157 25.93 13.98 -0.02
N TYR A 158 24.85 13.95 -0.82
CA TYR A 158 23.58 13.31 -0.46
C TYR A 158 23.50 11.83 -0.82
N TYR A 159 24.03 11.44 -1.99
CA TYR A 159 23.99 10.06 -2.48
C TYR A 159 24.76 9.14 -1.53
N CYS A 160 24.09 8.12 -1.00
CA CYS A 160 24.62 7.22 0.04
C CYS A 160 25.26 7.96 1.26
N GLY A 161 24.82 9.19 1.54
CA GLY A 161 25.37 10.00 2.63
C GLY A 161 25.05 9.47 4.03
N VAL A 162 25.80 9.92 5.03
CA VAL A 162 25.57 9.64 6.45
C VAL A 162 25.80 10.92 7.26
N GLY A 163 24.95 11.16 8.26
CA GLY A 163 25.06 12.29 9.19
C GLY A 163 24.05 13.42 8.94
N THR A 164 23.84 14.22 9.99
CA THR A 164 22.97 15.40 9.97
C THR A 164 23.41 16.37 8.88
N GLY A 165 22.45 16.94 8.15
CA GLY A 165 22.70 17.87 7.05
C GLY A 165 22.94 17.20 5.68
N LYS A 166 23.14 15.87 5.66
CA LYS A 166 23.26 15.08 4.42
C LYS A 166 22.06 14.17 4.19
N VAL A 167 21.54 13.59 5.28
CA VAL A 167 20.42 12.65 5.25
C VAL A 167 19.29 13.17 6.11
N VAL A 168 18.08 13.12 5.56
CA VAL A 168 16.86 13.58 6.22
C VAL A 168 15.87 12.42 6.25
N GLN A 169 15.19 12.22 7.39
CA GLN A 169 14.12 11.21 7.56
C GLN A 169 14.55 9.76 7.26
N ARG A 170 15.79 9.39 7.64
CA ARG A 170 16.28 8.01 7.50
C ARG A 170 15.43 7.00 8.29
N ASP A 171 14.84 7.42 9.39
CA ASP A 171 13.90 6.63 10.19
C ASP A 171 12.72 6.09 9.38
N ILE A 172 12.19 6.86 8.41
CA ILE A 172 11.14 6.38 7.50
C ILE A 172 11.66 5.24 6.63
N VAL A 173 12.87 5.39 6.06
CA VAL A 173 13.49 4.38 5.20
C VAL A 173 13.79 3.09 5.98
N GLU A 174 14.36 3.21 7.18
CA GLU A 174 14.66 2.08 8.06
C GLU A 174 13.39 1.35 8.53
N ALA A 175 12.33 2.09 8.84
CA ALA A 175 11.04 1.51 9.20
C ALA A 175 10.38 0.79 8.02
N HIS A 176 10.38 1.41 6.83
CA HIS A 176 9.85 0.80 5.61
C HIS A 176 10.60 -0.50 5.26
N TYR A 177 11.94 -0.49 5.35
CA TYR A 177 12.75 -1.68 5.10
C TYR A 177 12.33 -2.84 6.02
N LYS A 178 12.20 -2.59 7.32
CA LYS A 178 11.78 -3.62 8.29
C LYS A 178 10.32 -4.04 8.14
N ALA A 179 9.46 -3.18 7.62
CA ALA A 179 8.06 -3.51 7.38
C ALA A 179 7.89 -4.42 6.15
N CYS A 180 8.80 -4.35 5.18
CA CYS A 180 8.76 -5.17 3.96
C CYS A 180 9.42 -6.55 4.11
N LEU A 181 10.42 -6.69 4.97
CA LEU A 181 11.05 -7.97 5.29
C LEU A 181 10.12 -8.90 6.06
#